data_AF-A0A7L0UR84-F1
#
_entry.id   AF-A0A7L0UR84-F1
#
_cell.length_a   1.000
_cell.length_b   1.000
_cell.length_c   1.000
_cell.angle_alpha   90.00
_cell.angle_beta   90.00
_cell.angle_gamma   90.00
#
_symmetry.space_group_name_H-M   'P 1'
#
loop_
_entity.id
_entity.type
_entity.pdbx_description
1 polymer ?
#
loop_
_entity_poly.entity_id
_entity_poly.type
_entity_poly.pdbx_seq_one_letter_code
_entity_poly.pdbx_strand_id
1 'polypeptide(L)'
;LKPPKAYNSLQKGALIWDPKPLQVKKIFEALKKGLNEYLEAHQAELDYLSGRHKDTKRNSRLAFYYDLDKQIRSVERYIRKLEFHISKVEELYEAYCIQCRLRDGATNMKQAFSLSPATKASRESLVELYKNVQECTEDMCFIEGALEVHLGEFHVKMKGLVGFARLCPGDQYEVFVRLGRQKWRLKGKIETDDSQTWDEEEKIFIPNLHEKFEIKVTELRGLATILVGVVTCDSINFFSTKPQAIVVDITELGTIKLRLEVLW
;
A
#
# COMPACT_ATOMS: atom_id res chain seq x y z
N LEU A 1 -3.24 -9.52 34.93
CA LEU A 1 -4.26 -9.86 33.92
C LEU A 1 -3.66 -9.60 32.55
N LYS A 2 -3.21 -10.65 31.84
CA LYS A 2 -2.71 -10.54 30.46
C LYS A 2 -3.93 -10.44 29.52
N PRO A 3 -3.92 -9.58 28.49
CA PRO A 3 -5.01 -9.56 27.52
C PRO A 3 -5.05 -10.90 26.78
N PRO A 4 -6.25 -11.41 26.44
CA PRO A 4 -6.37 -12.68 25.74
C PRO A 4 -5.79 -12.54 24.33
N LYS A 5 -4.78 -13.37 24.02
CA LYS A 5 -4.25 -13.52 22.65
C LYS A 5 -5.30 -14.20 21.77
N ALA A 6 -6.23 -13.43 21.24
CA ALA A 6 -6.91 -13.79 20.00
C ALA A 6 -5.86 -13.73 18.86
N TYR A 7 -6.05 -14.49 17.77
CA TYR A 7 -5.15 -14.57 16.61
C TYR A 7 -3.99 -15.59 16.68
N ASN A 8 -4.27 -16.79 17.20
CA ASN A 8 -3.43 -17.98 16.98
C ASN A 8 -3.82 -18.69 15.68
N SER A 9 -3.50 -18.14 14.50
CA SER A 9 -3.47 -18.94 13.25
C SER A 9 -2.85 -18.18 12.07
N LEU A 10 -1.62 -17.68 12.20
CA LEU A 10 -0.79 -17.31 11.05
C LEU A 10 0.63 -17.82 11.31
N GLN A 11 1.15 -18.63 10.39
CA GLN A 11 2.45 -19.30 10.51
C GLN A 11 3.58 -18.29 10.77
N LYS A 12 4.36 -18.52 11.84
CA LYS A 12 5.63 -17.84 12.13
C LYS A 12 6.66 -18.24 11.06
N GLY A 13 6.63 -17.59 9.90
CA GLY A 13 7.70 -17.64 8.92
C GLY A 13 8.82 -16.68 9.32
N ALA A 14 9.97 -17.22 9.71
CA ALA A 14 11.16 -16.46 10.06
C ALA A 14 11.73 -15.77 8.81
N LEU A 15 11.38 -14.50 8.62
CA LEU A 15 12.24 -13.52 7.98
C LEU A 15 12.45 -12.43 9.04
N ILE A 16 13.67 -12.29 9.55
CA ILE A 16 14.01 -11.23 10.50
C ILE A 16 14.13 -9.94 9.68
N TRP A 17 13.00 -9.28 9.45
CA TRP A 17 12.99 -7.88 9.00
C TRP A 17 13.17 -7.03 10.24
N ASP A 18 14.05 -6.04 10.19
CA ASP A 18 14.07 -5.00 11.21
C ASP A 18 12.82 -4.13 11.00
N PRO A 19 11.94 -3.97 12.01
CA PRO A 19 10.76 -3.13 11.89
C PRO A 19 11.14 -1.72 11.44
N LYS A 20 10.29 -1.09 10.62
CA LYS A 20 10.53 0.26 10.09
C LYS A 20 9.48 1.26 10.59
N PRO A 21 9.57 1.75 11.84
CA PRO A 21 8.52 2.58 12.44
C PRO A 21 8.12 3.81 11.64
N LEU A 22 9.10 4.50 11.03
CA LEU A 22 8.83 5.68 10.24
C LEU A 22 8.03 5.36 8.96
N GLN A 23 8.34 4.23 8.33
CA GLN A 23 7.63 3.76 7.14
C GLN A 23 6.21 3.31 7.49
N VAL A 24 6.05 2.55 8.59
CA VAL A 24 4.75 2.12 9.11
C VAL A 24 3.86 3.31 9.42
N LYS A 25 4.38 4.32 10.13
CA LYS A 25 3.65 5.55 10.44
C LYS A 25 3.13 6.24 9.18
N LYS A 26 4.00 6.43 8.20
CA LYS A 26 3.68 7.07 6.92
C LYS A 26 2.57 6.34 6.16
N ILE A 27 2.66 5.02 6.05
CA ILE A 27 1.65 4.21 5.37
C ILE A 27 0.34 4.18 6.16
N PHE A 28 0.40 4.07 7.48
CA PHE A 28 -0.78 4.15 8.34
C PHE A 28 -1.52 5.48 8.17
N GLU A 29 -0.80 6.61 8.15
CA GLU A 29 -1.40 7.93 7.96
C GLU A 29 -2.10 8.03 6.60
N ALA A 30 -1.48 7.50 5.53
CA ALA A 30 -2.10 7.44 4.20
C ALA A 30 -3.33 6.52 4.17
N LEU A 31 -3.24 5.34 4.79
CA LEU A 31 -4.33 4.37 4.89
C LEU A 31 -5.53 4.95 5.63
N LYS A 32 -5.29 5.50 6.83
CA LYS A 32 -6.32 6.15 7.64
C LYS A 32 -6.97 7.30 6.88
N LYS A 33 -6.20 8.13 6.20
CA LYS A 33 -6.73 9.23 5.38
C LYS A 33 -7.65 8.70 4.28
N GLY A 34 -7.20 7.72 3.50
CA GLY A 34 -8.00 7.17 2.39
C GLY A 34 -9.28 6.47 2.85
N LEU A 35 -9.22 5.72 3.95
CA LEU A 35 -10.42 5.10 4.53
C LEU A 35 -11.44 6.14 5.00
N ASN A 36 -10.99 7.27 5.58
CA ASN A 36 -11.89 8.36 5.96
C ASN A 36 -12.48 9.06 4.74
N GLU A 37 -11.70 9.31 3.69
CA GLU A 37 -12.22 9.87 2.43
C GLU A 37 -13.29 8.95 1.79
N TYR A 38 -13.08 7.62 1.82
CA TYR A 38 -14.09 6.66 1.39
C TYR A 38 -15.35 6.71 2.26
N LEU A 39 -15.17 6.78 3.58
CA LEU A 39 -16.28 6.87 4.53
C LEU A 39 -17.13 8.12 4.29
N GLU A 40 -16.48 9.29 4.16
CA GLU A 40 -17.14 10.57 3.88
C GLU A 40 -17.90 10.54 2.54
N ALA A 41 -17.31 9.97 1.49
CA ALA A 41 -17.97 9.84 0.20
C ALA A 41 -19.26 8.99 0.28
N HIS A 42 -19.23 7.87 1.02
CA HIS A 42 -20.40 7.01 1.18
C HIS A 42 -21.43 7.59 2.14
N GLN A 43 -21.02 8.38 3.13
CA GLN A 43 -21.95 9.16 3.97
C GLN A 43 -22.69 10.21 3.14
N ALA A 44 -21.99 10.94 2.27
CA ALA A 44 -22.62 11.89 1.34
C ALA A 44 -23.59 11.21 0.36
N GLU A 45 -23.25 10.02 -0.13
CA GLU A 45 -24.16 9.20 -0.96
C GLU A 45 -25.41 8.78 -0.16
N LEU A 46 -25.23 8.32 1.08
CA LEU A 46 -26.35 7.96 1.95
C LEU A 46 -27.29 9.14 2.20
N ASP A 47 -26.74 10.34 2.46
CA ASP A 47 -27.52 11.56 2.64
C ASP A 47 -28.31 11.92 1.39
N TYR A 48 -27.69 11.80 0.21
CA TYR A 48 -28.35 12.03 -1.08
C TYR A 48 -29.49 11.04 -1.33
N LEU A 49 -29.26 9.73 -1.12
CA LEU A 49 -30.29 8.69 -1.28
C LEU A 49 -31.44 8.88 -0.28
N SER A 50 -31.11 9.23 0.96
CA SER A 50 -32.09 9.49 2.02
C SER A 50 -32.91 10.76 1.76
N GLY A 51 -32.31 11.79 1.17
CA GLY A 51 -33.02 12.99 0.70
C GLY A 51 -34.02 12.65 -0.41
N ARG A 52 -33.60 11.89 -1.42
CA ARG A 52 -34.50 11.40 -2.49
C ARG A 52 -35.66 10.57 -1.93
N HIS A 53 -35.42 9.77 -0.91
CA HIS A 53 -36.46 8.99 -0.24
C HIS A 53 -37.54 9.88 0.38
N LYS A 54 -37.19 11.06 0.90
CA LYS A 54 -38.13 12.04 1.47
C LYS A 54 -38.89 12.83 0.40
N ASP A 55 -38.25 13.16 -0.72
CA ASP A 55 -38.82 14.05 -1.76
C ASP A 55 -39.65 13.34 -2.83
N THR A 56 -39.65 12.01 -2.86
CA THR A 56 -40.39 11.26 -3.88
C THR A 56 -41.91 11.40 -3.65
N LYS A 57 -42.59 12.11 -4.56
CA LYS A 57 -44.06 12.26 -4.53
C LYS A 57 -44.77 10.90 -4.61
N ARG A 58 -45.97 10.84 -4.02
CA ARG A 58 -46.92 9.71 -3.89
C ARG A 58 -47.32 8.95 -5.19
N ASN A 59 -46.79 9.35 -6.35
CA ASN A 59 -47.08 8.78 -7.68
C ASN A 59 -45.99 7.84 -8.23
N SER A 60 -44.88 7.62 -7.51
CA SER A 60 -43.86 6.64 -7.90
C SER A 60 -44.33 5.20 -7.63
N ARG A 61 -43.95 4.26 -8.51
CA ARG A 61 -44.33 2.84 -8.42
C ARG A 61 -43.68 2.20 -7.19
N LEU A 62 -44.39 1.31 -6.48
CA LEU A 62 -43.90 0.61 -5.28
C LEU A 62 -42.50 -0.03 -5.45
N ALA A 63 -42.20 -0.57 -6.63
CA ALA A 63 -40.89 -1.14 -6.96
C ALA A 63 -39.74 -0.13 -6.81
N PHE A 64 -39.97 1.16 -7.13
CA PHE A 64 -38.96 2.21 -6.99
C PHE A 64 -38.55 2.44 -5.53
N TYR A 65 -39.51 2.42 -4.60
CA TYR A 65 -39.22 2.55 -3.17
C TYR A 65 -38.44 1.36 -2.64
N TYR A 66 -38.80 0.15 -3.08
CA TYR A 66 -38.08 -1.05 -2.68
C TYR A 66 -36.60 -1.02 -3.15
N ASP A 67 -36.37 -0.60 -4.40
CA ASP A 67 -35.01 -0.50 -4.94
C ASP A 67 -34.20 0.60 -4.23
N LEU A 68 -34.81 1.74 -3.94
CA LEU A 68 -34.17 2.83 -3.20
C LEU A 68 -33.82 2.43 -1.77
N ASP A 69 -34.75 1.82 -1.04
CA ASP A 69 -34.53 1.30 0.31
C ASP A 69 -33.43 0.22 0.34
N LYS A 70 -33.40 -0.66 -0.66
CA LYS A 70 -32.33 -1.65 -0.82
C LYS A 70 -30.97 -0.99 -1.04
N GLN A 71 -30.90 0.08 -1.84
CA GLN A 71 -29.66 0.84 -2.05
C GLN A 71 -29.22 1.51 -0.74
N ILE A 72 -30.12 2.21 -0.04
CA ILE A 72 -29.84 2.83 1.27
C ILE A 72 -29.25 1.81 2.25
N ARG A 73 -29.92 0.66 2.46
CA ARG A 73 -29.42 -0.40 3.35
C ARG A 73 -28.09 -1.00 2.88
N SER A 74 -27.78 -0.96 1.59
CA SER A 74 -26.48 -1.41 1.06
C SER A 74 -25.38 -0.44 1.46
N VAL A 75 -25.58 0.86 1.24
CA VAL A 75 -24.62 1.93 1.58
C VAL A 75 -24.41 1.99 3.10
N GLU A 76 -25.49 1.94 3.90
CA GLU A 76 -25.40 1.92 5.37
C GLU A 76 -24.60 0.73 5.91
N ARG A 77 -24.71 -0.45 5.28
CA ARG A 77 -23.92 -1.63 5.67
C ARG A 77 -22.45 -1.45 5.27
N TYR A 78 -22.19 -0.78 4.16
CA TYR A 78 -20.83 -0.51 3.72
C TYR A 78 -20.12 0.52 4.60
N ILE A 79 -20.81 1.60 4.99
CA ILE A 79 -20.33 2.58 5.99
C ILE A 79 -19.89 1.88 7.27
N ARG A 80 -20.73 1.00 7.84
CA ARG A 80 -20.38 0.24 9.05
C ARG A 80 -19.15 -0.66 8.87
N LYS A 81 -18.95 -1.23 7.67
CA LYS A 81 -17.73 -2.00 7.37
C LYS A 81 -16.49 -1.11 7.33
N LEU A 82 -16.60 0.10 6.76
CA LEU A 82 -15.51 1.07 6.73
C LEU A 82 -15.14 1.56 8.13
N GLU A 83 -16.14 1.88 8.97
CA GLU A 83 -15.92 2.27 10.37
C GLU A 83 -15.16 1.18 11.15
N PHE A 84 -15.60 -0.07 10.99
CA PHE A 84 -14.90 -1.22 11.57
C PHE A 84 -13.47 -1.38 11.04
N HIS A 85 -13.27 -1.18 9.74
CA HIS A 85 -11.95 -1.25 9.12
C HIS A 85 -11.01 -0.17 9.66
N ILE A 86 -11.47 1.07 9.76
CA ILE A 86 -10.72 2.19 10.36
C ILE A 86 -10.31 1.83 11.78
N SER A 87 -11.28 1.37 12.58
CA SER A 87 -11.04 1.00 13.98
C SER A 87 -9.99 -0.10 14.11
N LYS A 88 -10.02 -1.09 13.19
CA LYS A 88 -9.04 -2.18 13.18
C LYS A 88 -7.62 -1.71 12.83
N VAL A 89 -7.51 -0.82 11.85
CA VAL A 89 -6.23 -0.23 11.42
C VAL A 89 -5.64 0.64 12.54
N GLU A 90 -6.47 1.42 13.24
CA GLU A 90 -6.06 2.21 14.40
C GLU A 90 -5.57 1.35 15.55
N GLU A 91 -6.31 0.29 15.91
CA GLU A 91 -5.92 -0.67 16.95
C GLU A 91 -4.53 -1.28 16.66
N LEU A 92 -4.30 -1.72 15.42
CA LEU A 92 -3.01 -2.28 15.00
C LEU A 92 -1.88 -1.26 15.15
N TYR A 93 -2.10 -0.02 14.71
CA TYR A 93 -1.08 1.02 14.80
C TYR A 93 -0.79 1.45 16.25
N GLU A 94 -1.81 1.52 17.11
CA GLU A 94 -1.63 1.77 18.54
C GLU A 94 -0.81 0.65 19.20
N ALA A 95 -1.13 -0.61 18.91
CA ALA A 95 -0.36 -1.77 19.39
C ALA A 95 1.09 -1.71 18.91
N TYR A 96 1.32 -1.32 17.64
CA TYR A 96 2.66 -1.13 17.09
C TYR A 96 3.43 -0.04 17.85
N CYS A 97 2.80 1.11 18.12
CA CYS A 97 3.40 2.21 18.86
C CYS A 97 3.78 1.82 20.29
N ILE A 98 2.99 0.98 20.96
CA ILE A 98 3.32 0.44 22.28
C ILE A 98 4.59 -0.41 22.19
N GLN A 99 4.67 -1.32 21.21
CA GLN A 99 5.84 -2.18 21.03
C GLN A 99 7.10 -1.39 20.66
N CYS A 100 6.99 -0.34 19.83
CA CYS A 100 8.08 0.62 19.60
C CYS A 100 8.64 1.17 20.91
N ARG A 101 7.76 1.71 21.76
CA ARG A 101 8.14 2.35 23.03
C ARG A 101 8.78 1.35 24.00
N LEU A 102 8.26 0.13 24.07
CA LEU A 102 8.83 -0.93 24.91
C LEU A 102 10.22 -1.35 24.42
N ARG A 103 10.39 -1.55 23.11
CA ARG A 103 11.68 -1.88 22.48
C ARG A 103 12.71 -0.78 22.72
N ASP A 104 12.33 0.48 22.54
CA ASP A 104 13.21 1.63 22.75
C ASP A 104 13.61 1.75 24.23
N GLY A 105 12.67 1.59 25.14
CA GLY A 105 12.93 1.55 26.58
C GLY A 105 13.91 0.44 26.98
N ALA A 106 13.70 -0.79 26.49
CA ALA A 106 14.60 -1.92 26.75
C ALA A 106 15.99 -1.70 26.13
N THR A 107 16.06 -1.10 24.94
CA THR A 107 17.33 -0.75 24.28
C THR A 107 18.11 0.30 25.06
N ASN A 108 17.44 1.34 25.56
CA ASN A 108 18.05 2.37 26.40
C ASN A 108 18.56 1.79 27.72
N MET A 109 17.78 0.93 28.38
CA MET A 109 18.24 0.24 29.60
C MET A 109 19.45 -0.64 29.31
N LYS A 110 19.45 -1.40 28.21
CA LYS A 110 20.58 -2.24 27.80
C LYS A 110 21.86 -1.43 27.64
N GLN A 111 21.78 -0.25 27.01
CA GLN A 111 22.91 0.66 26.89
C GLN A 111 23.40 1.14 28.25
N ALA A 112 22.51 1.55 29.15
CA ALA A 112 22.87 2.00 30.50
C ALA A 112 23.55 0.90 31.34
N PHE A 113 23.03 -0.33 31.29
CA PHE A 113 23.64 -1.48 31.97
C PHE A 113 25.01 -1.87 31.39
N SER A 114 25.21 -1.68 30.09
CA SER A 114 26.50 -1.95 29.43
C SER A 114 27.60 -0.97 29.84
N LEU A 115 27.22 0.24 30.27
CA LEU A 115 28.13 1.26 30.79
C LEU A 115 28.38 1.13 32.31
N SER A 116 27.60 0.29 32.99
CA SER A 116 27.67 0.09 34.44
C SER A 116 28.65 -1.04 34.83
N PRO A 117 29.21 -1.05 36.05
CA PRO A 117 30.07 -2.13 36.52
C PRO A 117 29.41 -3.51 36.40
N ALA A 118 30.17 -4.49 35.89
CA ALA A 118 29.67 -5.84 35.65
C ALA A 118 29.48 -6.63 36.96
N THR A 119 28.25 -6.64 37.48
CA THR A 119 27.83 -7.47 38.61
C THR A 119 27.11 -8.73 38.12
N LYS A 120 26.83 -9.68 39.02
CA LYS A 120 26.00 -10.84 38.67
C LYS A 120 24.57 -10.39 38.29
N ALA A 121 23.97 -9.52 39.10
CA ALA A 121 22.64 -8.97 38.86
C ALA A 121 22.57 -8.19 37.54
N SER A 122 23.56 -7.36 37.21
CA SER A 122 23.55 -6.62 35.94
C SER A 122 23.67 -7.55 34.72
N ARG A 123 24.38 -8.67 34.84
CA ARG A 123 24.43 -9.70 33.77
C ARG A 123 23.07 -10.39 33.58
N GLU A 124 22.38 -10.74 34.66
CA GLU A 124 21.04 -11.32 34.59
C GLU A 124 20.03 -10.34 33.98
N SER A 125 20.04 -9.07 34.41
CA SER A 125 19.19 -8.02 33.83
C SER A 125 19.47 -7.80 32.34
N LEU A 126 20.75 -7.84 31.91
CA LEU A 126 21.10 -7.73 30.50
C LEU A 126 20.47 -8.86 29.67
N VAL A 127 20.51 -10.10 30.15
CA VAL A 127 19.90 -11.26 29.45
C VAL A 127 18.39 -11.06 29.27
N GLU A 128 17.70 -10.62 30.31
CA GLU A 128 16.25 -10.31 30.22
C GLU A 128 15.98 -9.16 29.24
N LEU A 129 16.80 -8.11 29.24
CA LEU A 129 16.66 -7.00 28.30
C LEU A 129 16.88 -7.42 26.84
N TYR A 130 17.85 -8.28 26.56
CA TYR A 130 18.04 -8.85 25.22
C TYR A 130 16.79 -9.62 24.76
N LYS A 131 16.22 -10.43 25.65
CA LYS A 131 14.98 -11.16 25.37
C LYS A 131 13.81 -10.22 25.10
N ASN A 132 13.64 -9.17 25.91
CA ASN A 132 12.56 -8.19 25.73
C ASN A 132 12.68 -7.43 24.41
N VAL A 133 13.89 -7.00 24.02
CA VAL A 133 14.12 -6.34 22.72
C VAL A 133 13.75 -7.28 21.57
N GLN A 134 14.13 -8.56 21.66
CA GLN A 134 13.79 -9.57 20.66
C GLN A 134 12.28 -9.81 20.58
N GLU A 135 11.60 -10.00 21.71
CA GLU A 135 10.15 -10.22 21.77
C GLU A 135 9.37 -9.02 21.20
N CYS A 136 9.73 -7.79 21.57
CA CYS A 136 9.12 -6.60 20.99
C CYS A 136 9.36 -6.51 19.48
N THR A 137 10.55 -6.88 19.00
CA THR A 137 10.87 -6.88 17.56
C THR A 137 10.01 -7.89 16.80
N GLU A 138 9.84 -9.10 17.34
CA GLU A 138 8.95 -10.11 16.75
C GLU A 138 7.47 -9.64 16.74
N ASP A 139 6.99 -9.06 17.83
CA ASP A 139 5.63 -8.52 17.93
C ASP A 139 5.42 -7.38 16.92
N MET A 140 6.40 -6.49 16.74
CA MET A 140 6.35 -5.42 15.74
C MET A 140 6.24 -5.97 14.32
N CYS A 141 7.07 -6.95 13.95
CA CYS A 141 7.01 -7.59 12.63
C CYS A 141 5.66 -8.29 12.40
N PHE A 142 5.10 -8.91 13.44
CA PHE A 142 3.77 -9.52 13.37
C PHE A 142 2.68 -8.47 13.11
N ILE A 143 2.72 -7.35 13.81
CA ILE A 143 1.75 -6.26 13.62
C ILE A 143 1.91 -5.62 12.23
N GLU A 144 3.14 -5.45 11.74
CA GLU A 144 3.40 -5.01 10.36
C GLU A 144 2.73 -5.93 9.34
N GLY A 145 2.92 -7.25 9.45
CA GLY A 145 2.25 -8.22 8.58
C GLY A 145 0.72 -8.19 8.69
N ALA A 146 0.18 -7.96 9.90
CA ALA A 146 -1.26 -7.79 10.08
C ALA A 146 -1.78 -6.50 9.43
N LEU A 147 -1.01 -5.40 9.50
CA LEU A 147 -1.36 -4.13 8.86
C LEU A 147 -1.31 -4.25 7.33
N GLU A 148 -0.37 -5.02 6.77
CA GLU A 148 -0.26 -5.24 5.31
C GLU A 148 -1.54 -5.81 4.69
N VAL A 149 -2.25 -6.67 5.41
CA VAL A 149 -3.53 -7.25 4.96
C VAL A 149 -4.61 -6.19 4.74
N HIS A 150 -4.49 -5.03 5.40
CA HIS A 150 -5.44 -3.93 5.32
C HIS A 150 -5.10 -2.89 4.26
N LEU A 151 -3.98 -3.05 3.54
CA LEU A 151 -3.51 -2.05 2.56
C LEU A 151 -4.29 -2.04 1.24
N GLY A 152 -5.20 -2.98 0.98
CA GLY A 152 -5.97 -3.00 -0.27
C GLY A 152 -5.14 -3.41 -1.48
N GLU A 153 -5.41 -2.79 -2.64
CA GLU A 153 -4.85 -3.18 -3.94
C GLU A 153 -4.50 -1.95 -4.78
N PHE A 154 -3.36 -1.97 -5.48
CA PHE A 154 -3.08 -0.99 -6.53
C PHE A 154 -3.50 -1.55 -7.89
N HIS A 155 -4.49 -0.92 -8.50
CA HIS A 155 -4.87 -1.13 -9.89
C HIS A 155 -4.02 -0.22 -10.78
N VAL A 156 -3.05 -0.80 -11.47
CA VAL A 156 -2.08 -0.09 -12.31
C VAL A 156 -2.43 -0.28 -13.78
N LYS A 157 -2.50 0.82 -14.53
CA LYS A 157 -2.72 0.82 -15.98
C LYS A 157 -1.55 1.43 -16.73
N MET A 158 -1.14 0.80 -17.82
CA MET A 158 -0.15 1.33 -18.75
C MET A 158 -0.80 2.45 -19.58
N LYS A 159 -0.16 3.62 -19.63
CA LYS A 159 -0.62 4.74 -20.48
C LYS A 159 0.35 5.09 -21.60
N GLY A 160 1.57 4.54 -21.59
CA GLY A 160 2.57 4.73 -22.64
C GLY A 160 3.91 5.28 -22.16
N LEU A 161 4.88 5.26 -23.06
CA LEU A 161 6.14 5.98 -22.93
C LEU A 161 6.01 7.39 -23.53
N VAL A 162 6.72 8.35 -22.99
CA VAL A 162 6.82 9.71 -23.53
C VAL A 162 8.29 10.03 -23.72
N GLY A 163 8.73 10.32 -24.94
CA GLY A 163 10.10 10.69 -25.20
C GLY A 163 10.22 11.63 -26.40
N PHE A 164 10.51 12.89 -26.14
CA PHE A 164 10.66 13.92 -27.17
C PHE A 164 11.75 13.51 -28.17
N ALA A 165 11.36 13.24 -29.42
CA ALA A 165 12.24 12.80 -30.53
C ALA A 165 13.07 11.53 -30.28
N ARG A 166 12.78 10.78 -29.20
CA ARG A 166 13.48 9.54 -28.83
C ARG A 166 12.70 8.29 -29.24
N LEU A 167 11.38 8.38 -29.28
CA LEU A 167 10.49 7.29 -29.68
C LEU A 167 10.20 7.43 -31.17
N CYS A 168 10.54 6.41 -31.95
CA CYS A 168 10.33 6.38 -33.39
C CYS A 168 9.33 5.28 -33.79
N PRO A 169 8.56 5.48 -34.87
CA PRO A 169 7.74 4.42 -35.46
C PRO A 169 8.52 3.13 -35.68
N GLY A 170 7.95 2.01 -35.23
CA GLY A 170 8.56 0.69 -35.30
C GLY A 170 9.44 0.31 -34.11
N ASP A 171 9.78 1.26 -33.22
CA ASP A 171 10.49 0.95 -31.98
C ASP A 171 9.65 -0.02 -31.13
N GLN A 172 10.35 -0.94 -30.46
CA GLN A 172 9.75 -1.89 -29.54
C GLN A 172 10.41 -1.76 -28.18
N TYR A 173 9.60 -1.80 -27.13
CA TYR A 173 10.05 -1.68 -25.75
C TYR A 173 9.48 -2.80 -24.89
N GLU A 174 10.25 -3.23 -23.90
CA GLU A 174 9.79 -4.03 -22.77
C GLU A 174 9.83 -3.17 -21.52
N VAL A 175 8.69 -3.07 -20.83
CA VAL A 175 8.59 -2.46 -19.50
C VAL A 175 8.43 -3.59 -18.49
N PHE A 176 9.24 -3.57 -17.44
CA PHE A 176 9.17 -4.49 -16.32
C PHE A 176 8.94 -3.72 -15.04
N VAL A 177 7.82 -3.97 -14.39
CA VAL A 177 7.43 -3.37 -13.10
C VAL A 177 7.43 -4.46 -12.03
N ARG A 178 8.06 -4.19 -10.89
CA ARG A 178 8.15 -5.13 -9.76
C ARG A 178 7.81 -4.43 -8.46
N LEU A 179 6.99 -5.08 -7.63
CA LEU A 179 6.76 -4.72 -6.23
C LEU A 179 6.98 -5.96 -5.38
N GLY A 180 8.13 -6.04 -4.71
CA GLY A 180 8.56 -7.25 -4.01
C GLY A 180 8.58 -8.47 -4.93
N ARG A 181 7.72 -9.46 -4.62
CA ARG A 181 7.59 -10.71 -5.39
C ARG A 181 6.68 -10.60 -6.61
N GLN A 182 5.86 -9.55 -6.67
CA GLN A 182 4.91 -9.33 -7.75
C GLN A 182 5.63 -8.68 -8.94
N LYS A 183 5.41 -9.22 -10.13
CA LYS A 183 6.08 -8.81 -11.37
C LYS A 183 5.03 -8.60 -12.45
N TRP A 184 5.27 -7.59 -13.28
CA TRP A 184 4.51 -7.30 -14.48
C TRP A 184 5.48 -6.97 -15.60
N ARG A 185 5.39 -7.71 -16.70
CA ARG A 185 6.24 -7.51 -17.87
C ARG A 185 5.30 -7.32 -19.05
N LEU A 186 5.45 -6.20 -19.72
CA LEU A 186 4.64 -5.84 -20.88
C LEU A 186 5.57 -5.40 -22.01
N LYS A 187 5.21 -5.74 -23.23
CA LYS A 187 5.88 -5.33 -24.45
C LYS A 187 4.99 -4.39 -25.22
N GLY A 188 5.58 -3.30 -25.68
CA GLY A 188 4.89 -2.31 -26.48
C GLY A 188 5.64 -1.95 -27.74
N LYS A 189 4.90 -1.40 -28.68
CA LYS A 189 5.40 -0.94 -29.97
C LYS A 189 4.90 0.45 -30.25
N ILE A 190 5.77 1.29 -30.79
CA ILE A 190 5.40 2.59 -31.35
C ILE A 190 4.91 2.35 -32.78
N GLU A 191 3.66 2.71 -33.05
CA GLU A 191 3.04 2.54 -34.35
C GLU A 191 3.42 3.67 -35.33
N THR A 192 3.02 3.52 -36.59
CA THR A 192 3.35 4.47 -37.67
C THR A 192 2.74 5.85 -37.50
N ASP A 193 1.69 5.96 -36.69
CA ASP A 193 0.98 7.20 -36.36
C ASP A 193 1.38 7.75 -34.97
N ASP A 194 2.51 7.28 -34.42
CA ASP A 194 3.03 7.57 -33.08
C ASP A 194 2.12 7.08 -31.92
N SER A 195 1.03 6.37 -32.22
CA SER A 195 0.26 5.66 -31.19
C SER A 195 1.08 4.49 -30.62
N GLN A 196 0.67 3.98 -29.46
CA GLN A 196 1.39 2.89 -28.80
C GLN A 196 0.43 1.75 -28.51
N THR A 197 0.88 0.54 -28.82
CA THR A 197 0.18 -0.70 -28.48
C THR A 197 0.97 -1.43 -27.40
N TRP A 198 0.28 -2.04 -26.45
CA TRP A 198 0.87 -2.82 -25.34
C TRP A 198 0.13 -4.16 -25.22
N ASP A 199 0.87 -5.25 -24.98
CA ASP A 199 0.31 -6.61 -24.88
C ASP A 199 -0.53 -6.84 -23.61
N GLU A 200 -0.14 -6.21 -22.49
CA GLU A 200 -0.89 -6.16 -21.24
C GLU A 200 -1.00 -4.72 -20.74
N GLU A 201 -2.22 -4.21 -20.59
CA GLU A 201 -2.45 -2.81 -20.20
C GLU A 201 -2.77 -2.62 -18.72
N GLU A 202 -3.17 -3.67 -17.99
CA GLU A 202 -3.58 -3.54 -16.59
C GLU A 202 -2.98 -4.64 -15.70
N LYS A 203 -2.60 -4.28 -14.47
CA LYS A 203 -2.15 -5.22 -13.44
C LYS A 203 -2.57 -4.75 -12.06
N ILE A 204 -3.03 -5.70 -11.24
CA ILE A 204 -3.24 -5.51 -9.81
C ILE A 204 -1.97 -5.86 -9.03
N PHE A 205 -1.55 -4.99 -8.11
CA PHE A 205 -0.47 -5.21 -7.16
C PHE A 205 -0.98 -5.08 -5.72
N ILE A 206 -0.64 -6.03 -4.86
CA ILE A 206 -0.88 -5.93 -3.43
C ILE A 206 0.21 -5.05 -2.79
N PRO A 207 -0.11 -3.93 -2.12
CA PRO A 207 0.88 -3.10 -1.46
C PRO A 207 1.64 -3.88 -0.38
N ASN A 208 2.89 -3.51 -0.16
CA ASN A 208 3.72 -4.04 0.92
C ASN A 208 4.36 -2.87 1.67
N LEU A 209 4.53 -2.98 2.99
CA LEU A 209 5.02 -1.89 3.83
C LEU A 209 6.45 -1.48 3.48
N HIS A 210 7.27 -2.45 3.06
CA HIS A 210 8.72 -2.29 2.97
C HIS A 210 9.27 -2.34 1.55
N GLU A 211 8.46 -2.78 0.58
CA GLU A 211 8.85 -2.89 -0.81
C GLU A 211 8.61 -1.59 -1.59
N LYS A 212 9.52 -1.33 -2.52
CA LYS A 212 9.41 -0.24 -3.49
C LYS A 212 8.99 -0.79 -4.84
N PHE A 213 8.42 0.06 -5.67
CA PHE A 213 8.27 -0.25 -7.08
C PHE A 213 9.62 -0.11 -7.76
N GLU A 214 10.01 -1.12 -8.52
CA GLU A 214 11.15 -1.07 -9.44
C GLU A 214 10.64 -1.16 -10.86
N ILE A 215 11.04 -0.21 -11.69
CA ILE A 215 10.62 -0.09 -13.08
C ILE A 215 11.87 -0.13 -13.93
N LYS A 216 11.92 -1.08 -14.86
CA LYS A 216 12.98 -1.23 -15.85
C LYS A 216 12.38 -1.11 -17.24
N VAL A 217 12.98 -0.29 -18.08
CA VAL A 217 12.58 -0.16 -19.50
C VAL A 217 13.75 -0.57 -20.37
N THR A 218 13.45 -1.41 -21.37
CA THR A 218 14.44 -1.97 -22.29
C THR A 218 13.93 -1.77 -23.71
N GLU A 219 14.77 -1.28 -24.61
CA GLU A 219 14.48 -1.20 -26.05
C GLU A 219 14.86 -2.54 -26.70
N LEU A 220 13.99 -3.06 -27.57
CA LEU A 220 14.17 -4.30 -28.29
C LEU A 220 14.62 -3.99 -29.72
N ARG A 221 15.84 -4.39 -30.08
CA ARG A 221 16.43 -4.17 -31.43
C ARG A 221 16.76 -5.50 -32.09
N GLY A 222 15.76 -6.08 -32.76
CA GLY A 222 15.89 -7.41 -33.36
C GLY A 222 16.18 -8.47 -32.30
N LEU A 223 17.38 -9.06 -32.34
CA LEU A 223 17.83 -10.04 -31.35
C LEU A 223 18.56 -9.39 -30.15
N ALA A 224 18.89 -8.11 -30.22
CA ALA A 224 19.56 -7.38 -29.14
C ALA A 224 18.56 -6.65 -28.24
N THR A 225 18.93 -6.46 -26.98
CA THR A 225 18.17 -5.66 -26.01
C THR A 225 19.07 -4.58 -25.42
N ILE A 226 18.56 -3.35 -25.33
CA ILE A 226 19.31 -2.19 -24.83
C ILE A 226 18.58 -1.63 -23.62
N LEU A 227 19.29 -1.54 -22.48
CA LEU A 227 18.74 -0.93 -21.28
C LEU A 227 18.53 0.57 -21.50
N VAL A 228 17.28 1.02 -21.36
CA VAL A 228 16.95 2.45 -21.41
C VAL A 228 17.16 3.08 -20.03
N GLY A 229 16.69 2.41 -18.98
CA GLY A 229 16.85 2.88 -17.62
C GLY A 229 16.16 1.99 -16.58
N VAL A 230 16.51 2.23 -15.32
CA VAL A 230 15.89 1.60 -14.14
C VAL A 230 15.60 2.68 -13.11
N VAL A 231 14.38 2.70 -12.61
CA VAL A 231 13.93 3.61 -11.55
C VAL A 231 13.33 2.83 -10.40
N THR A 232 13.53 3.34 -9.19
CA THR A 232 12.81 2.89 -8.00
C THR A 232 11.95 4.01 -7.44
N CYS A 233 10.73 3.69 -7.01
CA CYS A 233 9.82 4.65 -6.42
C CYS A 233 9.12 4.09 -5.17
N ASP A 234 8.94 4.94 -4.16
CA ASP A 234 8.27 4.56 -2.92
C ASP A 234 6.76 4.36 -3.16
N SER A 235 6.23 3.22 -2.73
CA SER A 235 4.81 2.85 -2.87
C SER A 235 3.88 3.81 -2.14
N ILE A 236 4.38 4.52 -1.11
CA ILE A 236 3.63 5.54 -0.37
C ILE A 236 2.99 6.59 -1.29
N ASN A 237 3.65 6.91 -2.40
CA ASN A 237 3.19 7.95 -3.33
C ASN A 237 1.95 7.53 -4.12
N PHE A 238 1.53 6.26 -4.01
CA PHE A 238 0.41 5.70 -4.78
C PHE A 238 -0.85 5.48 -3.95
N PHE A 239 -0.81 5.71 -2.63
CA PHE A 239 -1.99 5.62 -1.77
C PHE A 239 -2.90 6.86 -1.95
N SER A 240 -3.82 6.77 -2.90
CA SER A 240 -4.82 7.79 -3.20
C SER A 240 -6.15 7.18 -3.61
N THR A 241 -7.24 7.70 -3.03
CA THR A 241 -8.62 7.29 -3.29
C THR A 241 -9.14 7.65 -4.69
N LYS A 242 -8.39 8.48 -5.42
CA LYS A 242 -8.68 8.89 -6.80
C LYS A 242 -7.61 8.32 -7.73
N PRO A 243 -7.99 7.97 -8.98
CA PRO A 243 -7.01 7.61 -10.01
C PRO A 243 -5.98 8.72 -10.20
N GLN A 244 -4.71 8.36 -10.22
CA GLN A 244 -3.60 9.29 -10.39
C GLN A 244 -2.76 8.91 -11.61
N ALA A 245 -2.49 9.90 -12.46
CA ALA A 245 -1.49 9.76 -13.51
C ALA A 245 -0.09 9.94 -12.92
N ILE A 246 0.72 8.89 -12.97
CA ILE A 246 2.11 8.88 -12.51
C ILE A 246 3.01 8.96 -13.73
N VAL A 247 3.95 9.90 -13.70
CA VAL A 247 4.98 10.06 -14.72
C VAL A 247 6.33 9.81 -14.06
N VAL A 248 7.03 8.80 -14.56
CA VAL A 248 8.33 8.36 -14.04
C VAL A 248 9.41 8.66 -15.07
N ASP A 249 10.40 9.46 -14.71
CA ASP A 249 11.53 9.77 -15.57
C ASP A 249 12.47 8.56 -15.61
N ILE A 250 12.48 7.82 -16.72
CA ILE A 250 13.20 6.54 -16.85
C ILE A 250 14.70 6.75 -17.06
N THR A 251 15.05 7.75 -17.87
CA THR A 251 16.44 8.17 -18.09
C THR A 251 16.80 9.28 -17.10
N GLU A 252 18.06 9.35 -16.66
CA GLU A 252 18.54 10.40 -15.74
C GLU A 252 18.24 11.83 -16.22
N LEU A 253 18.30 12.07 -17.54
CA LEU A 253 18.01 13.37 -18.16
C LEU A 253 16.50 13.59 -18.44
N GLY A 254 15.62 12.67 -18.04
CA GLY A 254 14.18 12.76 -18.27
C GLY A 254 13.75 12.72 -19.75
N THR A 255 14.62 12.25 -20.66
CA THR A 255 14.35 12.17 -22.10
C THR A 255 13.36 11.08 -22.49
N ILE A 256 13.24 10.02 -21.70
CA ILE A 256 12.18 9.03 -21.79
C ILE A 256 11.51 8.95 -20.42
N LYS A 257 10.18 9.03 -20.43
CA LYS A 257 9.31 8.94 -19.25
C LYS A 257 8.31 7.82 -19.44
N LEU A 258 7.95 7.12 -18.38
CA LEU A 258 6.85 6.16 -18.35
C LEU A 258 5.62 6.83 -17.74
N ARG A 259 4.47 6.69 -18.39
CA ARG A 259 3.18 7.11 -17.84
C ARG A 259 2.37 5.89 -17.41
N LEU A 260 1.99 5.87 -16.15
CA LEU A 260 1.07 4.91 -15.57
C LEU A 260 -0.14 5.65 -15.01
N GLU A 261 -1.26 4.97 -14.87
CA GLU A 261 -2.36 5.41 -14.03
C GLU A 261 -2.51 4.41 -12.89
N VAL A 262 -2.59 4.90 -11.65
CA VAL A 262 -2.77 4.05 -10.48
C VAL A 262 -4.00 4.49 -9.72
N LEU A 263 -4.85 3.51 -9.42
CA LEU A 263 -5.96 3.63 -8.49
C LEU A 263 -5.68 2.69 -7.31
N TRP A 264 -5.81 3.21 -6.10
CA TRP A 264 -5.73 2.44 -4.87
C TRP A 264 -7.14 2.19 -4.31
#